data_AF-A0A7S2A104-F1
#
_entry.id   AF-A0A7S2A104-F1
#
_cell.length_a   1.000
_cell.length_b   1.000
_cell.length_c   1.000
_cell.angle_alpha   90.00
_cell.angle_beta   90.00
_cell.angle_gamma   90.00
#
_symmetry.space_group_name_H-M   'P 1'
#
loop_
_entity.id
_entity.type
_entity.pdbx_description
1 polymer ?
#
loop_
_entity_poly.entity_id
_entity_poly.type
_entity_poly.pdbx_seq_one_letter_code
_entity_poly.pdbx_strand_id
1 'polypeptide(L)'
;SPLLSTMKACSAAVLAVLATAASAFAPQRAFVATRGDVTSSAPVVARMAEDSSFDQEAFIAESKEMRLKYLEDQAMFALKVSCENFDNAVFPNAMIAGDVVITHLLGRLGYLKDGKCKVMVVDTFHLFPETMDFLREIEEHYGFKAEVFCAEGTPVGDKAAYDAKYGADLWKEDIEQYDKVCKVEPFQRGLKTLETDCMINGRTRWQGFERAWIDQFENAPIGGGLAKCNPLAYWTLEDTFDYIAKYNVPHHPLHAKGYPSIGDAKDTIPIPEDGSTRFVDFKFEGDPVPWLDYASERKGRFVGLQNKDGSTKTECGIHVAGAEQTFDRDLWEEGAVKEIESTDAAMEVVKSGKPAVIAVYAPWCQFCQGMEEEYAKFAEAADADVYKFRGDEVRDFVQKELNTESFPTVNVVKPDGTVVKYESEVRTVDAFKAFVDETLGTTV
;
A
#
# COMPACT_ATOMS: atom_id res chain seq x y z
N SER A 1 39.80 -33.57 0.82
CA SER A 1 38.75 -34.07 -0.09
C SER A 1 37.71 -33.00 -0.31
N PRO A 2 37.24 -32.80 -1.56
CA PRO A 2 36.85 -31.49 -2.05
C PRO A 2 35.34 -31.27 -1.97
N LEU A 3 34.93 -30.25 -1.22
CA LEU A 3 33.60 -29.63 -1.30
C LEU A 3 33.70 -28.08 -1.29
N LEU A 4 34.86 -27.55 -1.69
CA LEU A 4 35.14 -26.12 -1.89
C LEU A 4 35.29 -25.75 -3.39
N SER A 5 34.64 -26.48 -4.30
CA SER A 5 34.86 -26.36 -5.76
C SER A 5 33.62 -25.99 -6.60
N THR A 6 32.54 -25.47 -6.02
CA THR A 6 31.30 -25.17 -6.79
C THR A 6 30.79 -23.72 -6.69
N MET A 7 31.60 -22.76 -6.22
CA MET A 7 31.24 -21.34 -6.22
C MET A 7 32.19 -20.42 -7.01
N LYS A 8 32.90 -20.96 -8.01
CA LYS A 8 33.76 -20.16 -8.91
C LYS A 8 33.60 -20.44 -10.41
N ALA A 9 32.45 -20.98 -10.83
CA ALA A 9 32.18 -21.24 -12.25
C ALA A 9 30.72 -20.89 -12.62
N CYS A 10 30.39 -19.59 -12.63
CA CYS A 10 29.22 -19.08 -13.35
C CYS A 10 29.32 -17.56 -13.64
N SER A 11 30.54 -17.05 -13.90
CA SER A 11 30.76 -15.63 -14.26
C SER A 11 31.39 -15.46 -15.66
N ALA A 12 31.27 -16.46 -16.53
CA ALA A 12 31.83 -16.39 -17.88
C ALA A 12 31.05 -17.25 -18.88
N ALA A 13 29.76 -16.99 -19.10
CA ALA A 13 29.02 -17.58 -20.22
C ALA A 13 27.69 -16.87 -20.55
N VAL A 14 27.63 -15.54 -20.68
CA VAL A 14 26.61 -14.87 -21.53
C VAL A 14 27.22 -13.54 -22.04
N LEU A 15 28.13 -13.63 -22.99
CA LEU A 15 28.61 -12.47 -23.74
C LEU A 15 28.77 -12.85 -25.21
N ALA A 16 27.66 -13.19 -25.86
CA ALA A 16 27.51 -13.18 -27.30
C ALA A 16 26.03 -13.42 -27.66
N VAL A 17 25.39 -12.35 -28.13
CA VAL A 17 24.28 -12.25 -29.11
C VAL A 17 23.38 -11.11 -28.64
N LEU A 18 23.75 -9.88 -29.01
CA LEU A 18 22.86 -8.74 -29.21
C LEU A 18 23.66 -7.71 -30.02
N ALA A 19 23.62 -7.87 -31.34
CA ALA A 19 24.14 -6.89 -32.27
C ALA A 19 23.17 -6.80 -33.44
N THR A 20 22.15 -5.95 -33.31
CA THR A 20 21.60 -5.15 -34.42
C THR A 20 20.76 -4.00 -33.88
N ALA A 21 21.12 -2.80 -34.35
CA ALA A 21 20.36 -1.55 -34.37
C ALA A 21 20.30 -0.68 -33.10
N ALA A 22 21.39 0.03 -32.82
CA ALA A 22 21.32 1.36 -32.20
C ALA A 22 22.37 2.29 -32.86
N SER A 23 21.91 3.25 -33.67
CA SER A 23 22.66 4.47 -34.00
C SER A 23 21.77 5.43 -34.79
N ALA A 24 21.15 6.39 -34.12
CA ALA A 24 20.75 7.66 -34.72
C ALA A 24 20.40 8.72 -33.66
N PHE A 25 21.29 9.02 -32.72
CA PHE A 25 21.33 10.33 -32.06
C PHE A 25 22.71 10.56 -31.45
N ALA A 26 23.58 11.24 -32.20
CA ALA A 26 24.81 11.82 -31.68
C ALA A 26 24.69 13.35 -31.73
N PRO A 27 24.99 14.09 -30.65
CA PRO A 27 24.95 15.54 -30.69
C PRO A 27 26.27 16.05 -31.30
N GLN A 28 26.20 16.79 -32.40
CA GLN A 28 27.36 17.49 -32.95
C GLN A 28 27.21 19.02 -32.85
N ARG A 29 28.19 19.58 -32.15
CA ARG A 29 28.81 20.92 -32.27
C ARG A 29 28.07 22.16 -31.76
N ALA A 30 28.78 22.82 -30.84
CA ALA A 30 28.59 24.17 -30.35
C ALA A 30 28.52 25.19 -31.50
N PHE A 31 27.50 26.06 -31.46
CA PHE A 31 27.37 27.21 -32.34
C PHE A 31 27.84 28.48 -31.61
N VAL A 32 28.91 29.08 -32.13
CA VAL A 32 29.32 30.46 -31.81
C VAL A 32 28.39 31.39 -32.58
N ALA A 33 27.70 32.28 -31.87
CA ALA A 33 26.81 33.27 -32.47
C ALA A 33 27.63 34.32 -33.24
N THR A 34 27.40 34.42 -34.56
CA THR A 34 27.72 35.62 -35.34
C THR A 34 26.44 36.10 -36.01
N ARG A 35 26.10 37.38 -35.80
CA ARG A 35 24.94 38.06 -36.38
C ARG A 35 25.11 38.20 -37.89
N GLY A 36 24.13 37.77 -38.67
CA GLY A 36 24.04 38.00 -40.11
C GLY A 36 22.65 37.65 -40.64
N ASP A 37 22.10 38.54 -41.47
CA ASP A 37 20.75 38.66 -42.01
C ASP A 37 19.86 37.41 -42.19
N VAL A 38 18.61 37.55 -41.72
CA VAL A 38 17.50 36.62 -41.94
C VAL A 38 16.91 36.85 -43.33
N THR A 39 17.16 35.93 -44.26
CA THR A 39 16.26 35.64 -45.38
C THR A 39 15.93 34.15 -45.37
N SER A 40 14.88 33.81 -44.63
CA SER A 40 14.38 32.44 -44.50
C SER A 40 13.56 32.05 -45.73
N SER A 41 14.15 31.25 -46.61
CA SER A 41 13.42 30.34 -47.50
C SER A 41 14.04 28.94 -47.38
N ALA A 42 13.62 28.19 -46.37
CA ALA A 42 13.89 26.76 -46.25
C ALA A 42 12.62 25.97 -46.60
N PRO A 43 12.74 24.84 -47.31
CA PRO A 43 11.60 24.15 -47.91
C PRO A 43 10.78 23.42 -46.85
N VAL A 44 9.46 23.56 -46.97
CA VAL A 44 8.44 22.77 -46.28
C VAL A 44 8.69 21.29 -46.57
N VAL A 45 8.60 20.48 -45.51
CA VAL A 45 8.64 19.01 -45.52
C VAL A 45 7.93 18.46 -46.77
N ALA A 46 8.67 17.73 -47.61
CA ALA A 46 8.13 17.13 -48.82
C ALA A 46 6.96 16.20 -48.45
N ARG A 47 5.75 16.56 -48.88
CA ARG A 47 4.58 15.68 -48.85
C ARG A 47 4.89 14.45 -49.69
N MET A 48 4.91 13.27 -49.07
CA MET A 48 4.82 12.01 -49.79
C MET A 48 3.46 12.00 -50.50
N ALA A 49 3.50 12.15 -51.82
CA ALA A 49 2.33 12.08 -52.68
C ALA A 49 2.39 10.74 -53.42
N GLU A 50 1.64 9.77 -52.92
CA GLU A 50 1.07 8.66 -53.69
C GLU A 50 -0.22 8.23 -52.96
N ASP A 51 -1.34 8.42 -53.65
CA ASP A 51 -2.75 8.06 -53.45
C ASP A 51 -3.21 7.25 -52.19
N SER A 52 -2.85 7.72 -50.99
CA SER A 52 -3.61 7.47 -49.76
C SER A 52 -3.62 8.75 -48.93
N SER A 53 -4.76 9.45 -48.87
CA SER A 53 -4.92 10.55 -47.92
C SER A 53 -4.67 10.03 -46.51
N PHE A 54 -3.82 10.70 -45.73
CA PHE A 54 -3.62 10.37 -44.31
C PHE A 54 -4.98 10.41 -43.58
N ASP A 55 -5.45 9.24 -43.15
CA ASP A 55 -6.66 9.10 -42.36
C ASP A 55 -6.32 9.37 -40.88
N GLN A 56 -6.68 10.58 -40.43
CA GLN A 56 -6.42 11.03 -39.06
C GLN A 56 -7.19 10.21 -38.03
N GLU A 57 -8.42 9.83 -38.34
CA GLU A 57 -9.28 9.08 -37.40
C GLU A 57 -8.75 7.66 -37.23
N ALA A 58 -8.37 7.00 -38.33
CA ALA A 58 -7.74 5.69 -38.28
C ALA A 58 -6.41 5.72 -37.50
N PHE A 59 -5.57 6.74 -37.72
CA PHE A 59 -4.30 6.88 -37.00
C PHE A 59 -4.49 7.12 -35.49
N ILE A 60 -5.48 7.93 -35.09
CA ILE A 60 -5.81 8.16 -33.67
C ILE A 60 -6.29 6.86 -33.03
N ALA A 61 -7.17 6.10 -33.71
CA ALA A 61 -7.68 4.84 -33.21
C ALA A 61 -6.56 3.80 -33.03
N GLU A 62 -5.69 3.64 -34.04
CA GLU A 62 -4.53 2.74 -33.97
C GLU A 62 -3.57 3.15 -32.83
N SER A 63 -3.33 4.45 -32.66
CA SER A 63 -2.47 4.97 -31.59
C SER A 63 -3.04 4.69 -30.19
N LYS A 64 -4.35 4.84 -30.02
CA LYS A 64 -5.05 4.48 -28.77
C LYS A 64 -5.00 2.98 -28.50
N GLU A 65 -5.18 2.16 -29.54
CA GLU A 65 -5.07 0.70 -29.40
C GLU A 65 -3.66 0.27 -29.00
N MET A 66 -2.62 0.83 -29.62
CA MET A 66 -1.23 0.59 -29.24
C MET A 66 -0.95 0.98 -27.79
N ARG A 67 -1.44 2.16 -27.36
CA ARG A 67 -1.32 2.61 -25.96
C ARG A 67 -1.97 1.63 -25.00
N LEU A 68 -3.23 1.28 -25.24
CA LEU A 68 -3.99 0.40 -24.35
C LEU A 68 -3.35 -0.99 -24.27
N LYS A 69 -2.85 -1.51 -25.40
CA LYS A 69 -2.12 -2.79 -25.43
C LYS A 69 -0.86 -2.73 -24.57
N TYR A 70 -0.07 -1.66 -24.67
CA TYR A 70 1.14 -1.50 -23.85
C TYR A 70 0.80 -1.45 -22.36
N LEU A 71 -0.22 -0.67 -21.98
CA LEU A 71 -0.69 -0.55 -20.60
C LEU A 71 -1.22 -1.88 -20.05
N GLU A 72 -1.95 -2.65 -20.85
CA GLU A 72 -2.41 -4.01 -20.51
C GLU A 72 -1.23 -4.97 -20.27
N ASP A 73 -0.26 -5.00 -21.19
CA ASP A 73 0.93 -5.85 -21.06
C ASP A 73 1.71 -5.49 -19.77
N GLN A 74 1.83 -4.20 -19.47
CA GLN A 74 2.52 -3.69 -18.29
C GLN A 74 1.81 -4.07 -16.97
N ALA A 75 0.48 -3.97 -16.94
CA ALA A 75 -0.33 -4.35 -15.79
C ALA A 75 -0.30 -5.87 -15.56
N MET A 76 -0.44 -6.66 -16.62
CA MET A 76 -0.34 -8.13 -16.57
C MET A 76 1.04 -8.58 -16.09
N PHE A 77 2.11 -7.91 -16.52
CA PHE A 77 3.46 -8.17 -16.04
C PHE A 77 3.57 -7.93 -14.53
N ALA A 78 3.10 -6.79 -14.04
CA ALA A 78 3.14 -6.46 -12.61
C ALA A 78 2.34 -7.49 -11.77
N LEU A 79 1.13 -7.85 -12.20
CA LEU A 79 0.31 -8.86 -11.52
C LEU A 79 0.96 -10.25 -11.49
N LYS A 80 1.61 -10.67 -12.58
CA LYS A 80 2.40 -11.91 -12.61
C LYS A 80 3.57 -11.86 -11.64
N VAL A 81 4.34 -10.78 -11.65
CA VAL A 81 5.46 -10.61 -10.72
C VAL A 81 4.97 -10.71 -9.27
N SER A 82 3.88 -10.03 -8.93
CA SER A 82 3.26 -10.13 -7.61
C SER A 82 2.80 -11.56 -7.26
N CYS A 83 2.00 -12.20 -8.09
CA CYS A 83 1.38 -13.48 -7.74
C CYS A 83 2.30 -14.70 -7.93
N GLU A 84 3.45 -14.55 -8.59
CA GLU A 84 4.42 -15.64 -8.82
C GLU A 84 5.68 -15.55 -7.95
N ASN A 85 6.00 -14.37 -7.38
CA ASN A 85 7.20 -14.19 -6.55
C ASN A 85 6.89 -13.94 -5.06
N PHE A 86 5.62 -13.78 -4.71
CA PHE A 86 5.15 -13.64 -3.34
C PHE A 86 4.17 -14.76 -3.04
N ASP A 87 4.17 -15.24 -1.80
CA ASP A 87 3.38 -16.41 -1.37
C ASP A 87 1.92 -16.03 -1.12
N ASN A 88 1.66 -14.81 -0.61
CA ASN A 88 0.35 -14.33 -0.19
C ASN A 88 0.02 -12.97 -0.81
N ALA A 89 -0.16 -12.94 -2.14
CA ALA A 89 -0.65 -11.76 -2.82
C ALA A 89 -2.13 -11.49 -2.47
N VAL A 90 -2.42 -10.29 -1.95
CA VAL A 90 -3.78 -9.87 -1.60
C VAL A 90 -4.13 -8.59 -2.36
N PHE A 91 -5.36 -8.56 -2.88
CA PHE A 91 -5.93 -7.41 -3.57
C PHE A 91 -7.11 -6.83 -2.76
N PRO A 92 -6.88 -5.78 -1.96
CA PRO A 92 -7.95 -4.98 -1.39
C PRO A 92 -8.74 -4.29 -2.50
N ASN A 93 -10.06 -4.47 -2.49
CA ASN A 93 -10.93 -4.11 -3.60
C ASN A 93 -12.14 -3.32 -3.11
N ALA A 94 -12.33 -2.11 -3.64
CA ALA A 94 -13.45 -1.22 -3.34
C ALA A 94 -14.47 -1.13 -4.50
N MET A 95 -14.30 -1.96 -5.53
CA MET A 95 -15.21 -2.09 -6.68
C MET A 95 -15.34 -0.83 -7.55
N ILE A 96 -14.35 0.05 -7.50
CA ILE A 96 -14.24 1.20 -8.42
C ILE A 96 -13.68 0.76 -9.78
N ALA A 97 -13.71 1.66 -10.78
CA ALA A 97 -13.35 1.36 -12.17
C ALA A 97 -11.96 0.69 -12.31
N GLY A 98 -10.93 1.23 -11.65
CA GLY A 98 -9.59 0.63 -11.66
C GLY A 98 -9.57 -0.78 -11.04
N ASP A 99 -10.31 -0.97 -9.96
CA ASP A 99 -10.32 -2.24 -9.24
C ASP A 99 -11.03 -3.36 -10.04
N VAL A 100 -12.09 -3.06 -10.78
CA VAL A 100 -12.74 -4.05 -11.66
C VAL A 100 -11.86 -4.43 -12.85
N VAL A 101 -11.03 -3.51 -13.35
CA VAL A 101 -10.01 -3.82 -14.36
C VAL A 101 -8.95 -4.77 -13.79
N ILE A 102 -8.45 -4.52 -12.57
CA ILE A 102 -7.52 -5.43 -11.90
C ILE A 102 -8.16 -6.80 -11.67
N THR A 103 -9.41 -6.84 -11.23
CA THR A 103 -10.19 -8.08 -11.07
C THR A 103 -10.26 -8.87 -12.39
N HIS A 104 -10.60 -8.20 -13.49
CA HIS A 104 -10.65 -8.82 -14.82
C HIS A 104 -9.28 -9.36 -15.25
N LEU A 105 -8.20 -8.61 -15.04
CA LEU A 105 -6.83 -9.03 -15.37
C LEU A 105 -6.39 -10.24 -14.54
N LEU A 106 -6.62 -10.23 -13.22
CA LEU A 106 -6.35 -11.38 -12.34
C LEU A 106 -7.17 -12.62 -12.75
N GLY A 107 -8.44 -12.43 -13.11
CA GLY A 107 -9.30 -13.49 -13.64
C GLY A 107 -8.76 -14.10 -14.94
N ARG A 108 -8.31 -13.27 -15.89
CA ARG A 108 -7.68 -13.70 -17.14
C ARG A 108 -6.36 -14.45 -16.93
N LEU A 109 -5.63 -14.12 -15.88
CA LEU A 109 -4.41 -14.83 -15.46
C LEU A 109 -4.72 -16.15 -14.74
N GLY A 110 -5.96 -16.36 -14.30
CA GLY A 110 -6.38 -17.52 -13.52
C GLY A 110 -6.15 -17.37 -12.01
N TYR A 111 -5.57 -16.26 -11.57
CA TYR A 111 -5.08 -16.05 -10.19
C TYR A 111 -6.17 -15.89 -9.14
N LEU A 112 -7.38 -15.55 -9.56
CA LEU A 112 -8.55 -15.55 -8.69
C LEU A 112 -9.05 -16.98 -8.41
N LYS A 113 -9.03 -17.84 -9.43
CA LYS A 113 -9.62 -19.18 -9.37
C LYS A 113 -8.69 -20.20 -8.73
N ASP A 114 -7.39 -20.09 -8.97
CA ASP A 114 -6.38 -20.96 -8.36
C ASP A 114 -5.98 -20.51 -6.94
N GLY A 115 -6.48 -19.35 -6.49
CA GLY A 115 -6.23 -18.81 -5.16
C GLY A 115 -4.87 -18.13 -4.99
N LYS A 116 -4.09 -17.93 -6.07
CA LYS A 116 -2.81 -17.19 -6.01
C LYS A 116 -2.97 -15.74 -5.59
N CYS A 117 -4.12 -15.13 -5.86
CA CYS A 117 -4.46 -13.81 -5.34
C CYS A 117 -5.78 -13.89 -4.57
N LYS A 118 -5.75 -13.52 -3.29
CA LYS A 118 -6.96 -13.38 -2.47
C LYS A 118 -7.53 -11.97 -2.64
N VAL A 119 -8.85 -11.85 -2.74
CA VAL A 119 -9.53 -10.55 -2.78
C VAL A 119 -10.01 -10.21 -1.38
N MET A 120 -9.67 -9.01 -0.90
CA MET A 120 -10.09 -8.51 0.40
C MET A 120 -11.03 -7.32 0.21
N VAL A 121 -12.12 -7.26 0.97
CA VAL A 121 -13.07 -6.13 0.94
C VAL A 121 -13.26 -5.61 2.37
N VAL A 122 -13.33 -4.29 2.53
CA VAL A 122 -13.67 -3.67 3.81
C VAL A 122 -15.12 -3.17 3.76
N ASP A 123 -16.00 -3.82 4.52
CA ASP A 123 -17.36 -3.35 4.77
C ASP A 123 -17.35 -2.30 5.89
N THR A 124 -17.52 -1.05 5.49
CA THR A 124 -17.56 0.11 6.40
C THR A 124 -18.92 0.27 7.09
N PHE A 125 -19.90 -0.56 6.73
CA PHE A 125 -21.33 -0.41 7.02
C PHE A 125 -22.00 0.83 6.43
N HIS A 126 -21.26 1.63 5.65
CA HIS A 126 -21.74 2.89 5.06
C HIS A 126 -21.54 2.93 3.55
N LEU A 127 -21.18 1.82 2.91
CA LEU A 127 -21.13 1.67 1.46
C LEU A 127 -22.53 1.89 0.85
N PHE A 128 -22.57 2.13 -0.45
CA PHE A 128 -23.84 2.04 -1.18
C PHE A 128 -24.34 0.58 -1.16
N PRO A 129 -25.65 0.33 -1.03
CA PRO A 129 -26.21 -1.02 -1.13
C PRO A 129 -25.76 -1.73 -2.42
N GLU A 130 -25.70 -0.98 -3.52
CA GLU A 130 -25.24 -1.49 -4.82
C GLU A 130 -23.81 -2.05 -4.79
N THR A 131 -22.95 -1.60 -3.88
CA THR A 131 -21.54 -2.04 -3.82
C THR A 131 -21.42 -3.50 -3.38
N MET A 132 -22.14 -3.90 -2.32
CA MET A 132 -22.11 -5.29 -1.85
C MET A 132 -22.93 -6.22 -2.76
N ASP A 133 -23.94 -5.68 -3.45
CA ASP A 133 -24.66 -6.43 -4.48
C ASP A 133 -23.78 -6.71 -5.69
N PHE A 134 -23.04 -5.70 -6.15
CA PHE A 134 -22.11 -5.82 -7.25
C PHE A 134 -20.89 -6.72 -6.91
N LEU A 135 -20.42 -6.72 -5.67
CA LEU A 135 -19.41 -7.69 -5.21
C LEU A 135 -19.85 -9.14 -5.47
N ARG A 136 -21.11 -9.48 -5.16
CA ARG A 136 -21.63 -10.85 -5.39
C ARG A 136 -21.70 -11.19 -6.88
N GLU A 137 -22.04 -10.23 -7.73
CA GLU A 137 -22.06 -10.40 -9.18
C GLU A 137 -20.66 -10.75 -9.72
N ILE A 138 -19.63 -10.01 -9.31
CA ILE A 138 -18.28 -10.26 -9.81
C ILE A 138 -17.64 -11.52 -9.19
N GLU A 139 -17.99 -11.89 -7.96
CA GLU A 139 -17.59 -13.15 -7.33
C GLU A 139 -18.08 -14.33 -8.18
N GLU A 140 -19.35 -14.28 -8.60
CA GLU A 140 -19.95 -15.27 -9.49
C GLU A 140 -19.31 -15.24 -10.89
N HIS A 141 -19.12 -14.05 -11.47
CA HIS A 141 -18.58 -13.88 -12.82
C HIS A 141 -17.15 -14.42 -12.96
N TYR A 142 -16.28 -14.13 -11.99
CA TYR A 142 -14.87 -14.49 -12.02
C TYR A 142 -14.53 -15.77 -11.23
N GLY A 143 -15.47 -16.30 -10.46
CA GLY A 143 -15.32 -17.55 -9.72
C GLY A 143 -14.36 -17.44 -8.53
N PHE A 144 -14.53 -16.43 -7.69
CA PHE A 144 -13.79 -16.26 -6.44
C PHE A 144 -14.73 -15.90 -5.28
N LYS A 145 -14.22 -15.94 -4.05
CA LYS A 145 -14.90 -15.43 -2.86
C LYS A 145 -14.00 -14.40 -2.18
N ALA A 146 -14.55 -13.22 -1.90
CA ALA A 146 -13.83 -12.19 -1.17
C ALA A 146 -13.82 -12.47 0.34
N GLU A 147 -12.69 -12.15 0.97
CA GLU A 147 -12.53 -12.09 2.41
C GLU A 147 -12.99 -10.71 2.90
N VAL A 148 -14.12 -10.66 3.60
CA VAL A 148 -14.77 -9.41 3.99
C VAL A 148 -14.44 -9.09 5.45
N PHE A 149 -13.82 -7.94 5.69
CA PHE A 149 -13.50 -7.42 7.01
C PHE A 149 -14.36 -6.19 7.30
N CYS A 150 -14.75 -6.04 8.55
CA CYS A 150 -15.51 -4.89 9.06
C CYS A 150 -15.06 -4.57 10.48
N ALA A 151 -15.65 -3.55 11.13
CA ALA A 151 -15.30 -3.19 12.50
C ALA A 151 -15.31 -4.40 13.44
N GLU A 152 -14.25 -4.55 14.23
CA GLU A 152 -14.05 -5.70 15.12
C GLU A 152 -15.26 -5.94 16.04
N GLY A 153 -15.68 -7.20 16.15
CA GLY A 153 -16.79 -7.61 17.01
C GLY A 153 -18.19 -7.24 16.49
N THR A 154 -18.30 -6.73 15.26
CA THR A 154 -19.58 -6.50 14.56
C THR A 154 -19.73 -7.50 13.41
N PRO A 155 -20.90 -8.14 13.23
CA PRO A 155 -21.14 -9.01 12.07
C PRO A 155 -21.12 -8.21 10.75
N VAL A 156 -20.52 -8.77 9.69
CA VAL A 156 -20.52 -8.18 8.34
C VAL A 156 -21.94 -7.90 7.88
N GLY A 157 -22.18 -6.73 7.29
CA GLY A 157 -23.50 -6.27 6.83
C GLY A 157 -24.48 -5.87 7.93
N ASP A 158 -24.14 -6.02 9.21
CA ASP A 158 -25.04 -5.66 10.33
C ASP A 158 -24.80 -4.22 10.80
N LYS A 159 -25.34 -3.28 10.02
CA LYS A 159 -25.33 -1.85 10.36
C LYS A 159 -26.00 -1.56 11.71
N ALA A 160 -27.01 -2.33 12.12
CA ALA A 160 -27.70 -2.10 13.39
C ALA A 160 -26.81 -2.47 14.58
N ALA A 161 -26.04 -3.56 14.49
CA ALA A 161 -25.04 -3.91 15.49
C ALA A 161 -23.91 -2.87 15.56
N TYR A 162 -23.45 -2.37 14.41
CA TYR A 162 -22.52 -1.24 14.38
C TYR A 162 -23.09 -0.01 15.10
N ASP A 163 -24.33 0.39 14.77
CA ASP A 163 -24.98 1.57 15.35
C ASP A 163 -25.16 1.45 16.85
N ALA A 164 -25.48 0.26 17.35
CA ALA A 164 -25.61 -0.02 18.78
C ALA A 164 -24.26 0.10 19.53
N LYS A 165 -23.15 -0.24 18.87
CA LYS A 165 -21.81 -0.24 19.47
C LYS A 165 -21.11 1.11 19.39
N TYR A 166 -21.22 1.79 18.26
CA TYR A 166 -20.42 2.98 17.93
C TYR A 166 -21.25 4.25 17.74
N GLY A 167 -22.58 4.15 17.63
CA GLY A 167 -23.48 5.26 17.30
C GLY A 167 -23.64 5.46 15.79
N ALA A 168 -24.86 5.81 15.36
CA ALA A 168 -25.22 5.92 13.96
C ALA A 168 -24.54 7.09 13.21
N ASP A 169 -24.11 8.11 13.94
CA ASP A 169 -23.54 9.35 13.41
C ASP A 169 -22.04 9.51 13.75
N LEU A 170 -21.32 8.43 14.12
CA LEU A 170 -19.89 8.49 14.49
C LEU A 170 -19.05 9.26 13.46
N TRP A 171 -19.33 9.09 12.17
CA TRP A 171 -18.61 9.78 11.09
C TRP A 171 -18.80 11.31 11.08
N LYS A 172 -19.88 11.84 11.67
CA LYS A 172 -20.09 13.28 11.91
C LYS A 172 -19.44 13.73 13.21
N GLU A 173 -19.49 12.89 14.22
CA GLU A 173 -19.05 13.20 15.58
C GLU A 173 -17.53 13.14 15.73
N ASP A 174 -16.90 12.10 15.18
CA ASP A 174 -15.45 11.89 15.17
C ASP A 174 -15.05 11.07 13.93
N ILE A 175 -14.69 11.78 12.85
CA ILE A 175 -14.31 11.15 11.58
C ILE A 175 -13.03 10.32 11.69
N GLU A 176 -12.10 10.68 12.59
CA GLU A 176 -10.86 9.92 12.78
C GLU A 176 -11.16 8.59 13.47
N GLN A 177 -12.02 8.61 14.48
CA GLN A 177 -12.47 7.38 15.13
C GLN A 177 -13.28 6.51 14.16
N TYR A 178 -14.14 7.11 13.34
CA TYR A 178 -14.84 6.40 12.26
C TYR A 178 -13.87 5.73 11.29
N ASP A 179 -12.92 6.49 10.74
CA ASP A 179 -11.93 5.94 9.80
C ASP A 179 -11.11 4.83 10.48
N LYS A 180 -10.73 5.02 11.75
CA LYS A 180 -10.02 3.99 12.53
C LYS A 180 -10.80 2.68 12.59
N VAL A 181 -12.05 2.70 13.04
CA VAL A 181 -12.80 1.46 13.31
C VAL A 181 -13.46 0.85 12.08
N CYS A 182 -13.82 1.66 11.08
CA CYS A 182 -14.53 1.18 9.89
C CYS A 182 -13.63 0.94 8.68
N LYS A 183 -12.42 1.52 8.66
CA LYS A 183 -11.55 1.44 7.47
C LYS A 183 -10.16 0.92 7.82
N VAL A 184 -9.45 1.61 8.72
CA VAL A 184 -8.05 1.32 9.02
C VAL A 184 -7.90 -0.01 9.75
N GLU A 185 -8.50 -0.17 10.93
CA GLU A 185 -8.38 -1.41 11.71
C GLU A 185 -8.82 -2.65 10.92
N PRO A 186 -9.99 -2.69 10.25
CA PRO A 186 -10.41 -3.87 9.51
C PRO A 186 -9.50 -4.19 8.32
N PHE A 187 -8.99 -3.16 7.63
CA PHE A 187 -8.00 -3.32 6.57
C PHE A 187 -6.70 -3.91 7.11
N GLN A 188 -6.21 -3.38 8.22
CA GLN A 188 -4.96 -3.82 8.84
C GLN A 188 -5.06 -5.26 9.35
N ARG A 189 -6.14 -5.56 10.07
CA ARG A 189 -6.44 -6.93 10.52
C ARG A 189 -6.62 -7.87 9.33
N GLY A 190 -7.26 -7.42 8.26
CA GLY A 190 -7.42 -8.23 7.05
C GLY A 190 -6.10 -8.61 6.42
N LEU A 191 -5.21 -7.64 6.20
CA LEU A 191 -3.88 -7.92 5.65
C LEU A 191 -3.09 -8.89 6.53
N LYS A 192 -3.11 -8.70 7.87
CA LYS A 192 -2.45 -9.59 8.84
C LYS A 192 -3.05 -11.00 8.83
N THR A 193 -4.38 -11.11 8.88
CA THR A 193 -5.11 -12.40 8.89
C THR A 193 -4.82 -13.21 7.63
N LEU A 194 -4.61 -12.53 6.50
CA LEU A 194 -4.31 -13.15 5.21
C LEU A 194 -2.81 -13.38 4.98
N GLU A 195 -1.97 -13.03 5.96
CA GLU A 195 -0.50 -13.15 5.92
C GLU A 195 0.11 -12.46 4.68
N THR A 196 -0.43 -11.29 4.33
CA THR A 196 -0.12 -10.62 3.06
C THR A 196 1.35 -10.22 2.96
N ASP A 197 2.06 -10.68 1.94
CA ASP A 197 3.43 -10.25 1.64
C ASP A 197 3.52 -9.34 0.40
N CYS A 198 2.47 -9.34 -0.44
CA CYS A 198 2.29 -8.37 -1.53
C CYS A 198 0.86 -7.84 -1.63
N MET A 199 0.68 -6.53 -1.46
CA MET A 199 -0.60 -5.84 -1.63
C MET A 199 -0.73 -5.24 -3.03
N ILE A 200 -1.59 -5.85 -3.84
CA ILE A 200 -2.04 -5.28 -5.12
C ILE A 200 -3.09 -4.20 -4.82
N ASN A 201 -3.08 -3.06 -5.49
CA ASN A 201 -4.08 -2.01 -5.26
C ASN A 201 -4.40 -1.17 -6.52
N GLY A 202 -5.55 -0.50 -6.53
CA GLY A 202 -6.02 0.32 -7.65
C GLY A 202 -5.51 1.76 -7.72
N ARG A 203 -4.42 2.11 -7.02
CA ARG A 203 -3.89 3.49 -7.07
C ARG A 203 -3.26 3.77 -8.44
N THR A 204 -3.55 4.95 -8.98
CA THR A 204 -2.98 5.44 -10.24
C THR A 204 -2.37 6.83 -10.04
N ARG A 205 -1.40 7.19 -10.88
CA ARG A 205 -0.88 8.57 -10.91
C ARG A 205 -1.93 9.58 -11.35
N TRP A 206 -2.92 9.14 -12.13
CA TRP A 206 -4.02 9.97 -12.64
C TRP A 206 -4.90 10.55 -11.52
N GLN A 207 -4.98 9.85 -10.39
CA GLN A 207 -5.69 10.31 -9.20
C GLN A 207 -5.00 11.53 -8.54
N GLY A 208 -3.75 11.83 -8.91
CA GLY A 208 -3.02 13.03 -8.53
C GLY A 208 -2.61 13.13 -7.06
N PHE A 209 -2.32 14.34 -6.60
CA PHE A 209 -1.89 14.65 -5.23
C PHE A 209 -0.72 13.75 -4.77
N GLU A 210 -0.83 13.09 -3.62
CA GLU A 210 0.15 12.14 -3.09
C GLU A 210 0.42 10.95 -4.02
N ARG A 211 -0.52 10.60 -4.90
CA ARG A 211 -0.38 9.47 -5.84
C ARG A 211 0.35 9.84 -7.14
N ALA A 212 0.60 11.13 -7.39
CA ALA A 212 1.11 11.63 -8.69
C ALA A 212 2.46 11.03 -9.12
N TRP A 213 3.22 10.47 -8.18
CA TRP A 213 4.58 9.97 -8.39
C TRP A 213 4.75 8.48 -8.07
N ILE A 214 3.67 7.74 -7.78
CA ILE A 214 3.77 6.29 -7.56
C ILE A 214 4.30 5.58 -8.80
N ASP A 215 5.01 4.47 -8.57
CA ASP A 215 5.46 3.53 -9.59
C ASP A 215 4.68 2.22 -9.51
N GLN A 216 4.92 1.28 -10.43
CA GLN A 216 4.23 -0.02 -10.42
C GLN A 216 4.52 -0.84 -9.17
N PHE A 217 5.70 -0.69 -8.58
CA PHE A 217 6.06 -1.32 -7.33
C PHE A 217 6.61 -0.29 -6.35
N GLU A 218 6.13 -0.35 -5.12
CA GLU A 218 6.73 0.36 -4.00
C GLU A 218 7.43 -0.68 -3.13
N ASN A 219 8.73 -0.48 -2.92
CA ASN A 219 9.56 -1.42 -2.20
C ASN A 219 9.09 -1.54 -0.75
N ALA A 220 9.02 -2.77 -0.26
CA ALA A 220 9.01 -3.04 1.17
C ALA A 220 10.29 -2.44 1.82
N PRO A 221 10.22 -1.89 3.04
CA PRO A 221 11.39 -1.56 3.83
C PRO A 221 12.41 -2.70 3.87
N ILE A 222 13.71 -2.35 3.92
CA ILE A 222 14.78 -3.32 4.08
C ILE A 222 14.60 -4.01 5.44
N GLY A 223 14.42 -5.34 5.45
CA GLY A 223 14.29 -6.15 6.67
C GLY A 223 12.89 -6.70 6.96
N GLY A 224 11.93 -6.46 6.07
CA GLY A 224 10.56 -6.97 6.19
C GLY A 224 9.55 -5.83 6.04
N GLY A 225 8.48 -6.10 5.31
CA GLY A 225 7.42 -5.14 5.05
C GLY A 225 6.55 -5.53 3.86
N LEU A 226 5.41 -4.87 3.73
CA LEU A 226 4.44 -5.13 2.67
C LEU A 226 4.95 -4.61 1.34
N ALA A 227 5.24 -5.52 0.39
CA ALA A 227 5.42 -5.08 -0.98
C ALA A 227 4.10 -4.53 -1.51
N LYS A 228 4.13 -3.44 -2.28
CA LYS A 228 2.90 -2.90 -2.90
C LYS A 228 3.04 -2.90 -4.41
N CYS A 229 2.01 -3.40 -5.08
CA CYS A 229 1.90 -3.40 -6.53
C CYS A 229 0.74 -2.50 -6.96
N ASN A 230 1.05 -1.47 -7.75
CA ASN A 230 0.10 -0.57 -8.38
C ASN A 230 0.05 -0.92 -9.89
N PRO A 231 -0.62 -2.01 -10.32
CA PRO A 231 -0.53 -2.50 -11.70
C PRO A 231 -1.02 -1.47 -12.73
N LEU A 232 -1.92 -0.57 -12.31
CA LEU A 232 -2.48 0.50 -13.13
C LEU A 232 -1.81 1.87 -12.91
N ALA A 233 -0.60 1.93 -12.29
CA ALA A 233 0.06 3.18 -11.91
C ALA A 233 0.08 4.25 -13.01
N TYR A 234 0.30 3.85 -14.27
CA TYR A 234 0.44 4.75 -15.42
C TYR A 234 -0.83 4.88 -16.29
N TRP A 235 -1.95 4.29 -15.87
CA TRP A 235 -3.22 4.39 -16.58
C TRP A 235 -3.91 5.72 -16.26
N THR A 236 -4.56 6.32 -17.25
CA THR A 236 -5.54 7.38 -17.04
C THR A 236 -6.91 6.78 -16.72
N LEU A 237 -7.85 7.61 -16.26
CA LEU A 237 -9.24 7.17 -16.14
C LEU A 237 -9.86 6.81 -17.51
N GLU A 238 -9.44 7.51 -18.58
CA GLU A 238 -9.87 7.19 -19.95
C GLU A 238 -9.40 5.79 -20.35
N ASP A 239 -8.12 5.45 -20.14
CA ASP A 239 -7.58 4.12 -20.43
C ASP A 239 -8.37 3.02 -19.70
N THR A 240 -8.79 3.32 -18.45
CA THR A 240 -9.55 2.38 -17.61
C THR A 240 -10.94 2.11 -18.18
N PHE A 241 -11.69 3.14 -18.57
CA PHE A 241 -13.01 2.97 -19.19
C PHE A 241 -12.94 2.43 -20.62
N ASP A 242 -11.91 2.78 -21.39
CA ASP A 242 -11.64 2.20 -22.71
C ASP A 242 -11.40 0.69 -22.59
N TYR A 243 -10.66 0.24 -21.56
CA TYR A 243 -10.48 -1.19 -21.28
C TYR A 243 -11.79 -1.87 -20.86
N ILE A 244 -12.56 -1.25 -19.96
CA ILE A 244 -13.88 -1.76 -19.53
C ILE A 244 -14.78 -1.96 -20.75
N ALA A 245 -14.81 -0.98 -21.66
CA ALA A 245 -15.60 -1.06 -22.88
C ALA A 245 -15.09 -2.13 -23.85
N LYS A 246 -13.77 -2.20 -24.07
CA LYS A 246 -13.15 -3.17 -24.99
C LYS A 246 -13.47 -4.62 -24.62
N TYR A 247 -13.44 -4.94 -23.33
CA TYR A 247 -13.61 -6.31 -22.85
C TYR A 247 -14.97 -6.59 -22.22
N ASN A 248 -15.91 -5.63 -22.26
CA ASN A 248 -17.21 -5.71 -21.59
C ASN A 248 -17.10 -6.11 -20.11
N VAL A 249 -16.17 -5.48 -19.39
CA VAL A 249 -15.90 -5.80 -17.98
C VAL A 249 -17.11 -5.38 -17.12
N PRO A 250 -17.67 -6.25 -16.27
CA PRO A 250 -18.66 -5.85 -15.28
C PRO A 250 -18.14 -4.67 -14.45
N HIS A 251 -18.93 -3.62 -14.30
CA HIS A 251 -18.52 -2.39 -13.61
C HIS A 251 -19.63 -1.84 -12.73
N HIS A 252 -19.25 -1.03 -11.73
CA HIS A 252 -20.18 -0.58 -10.70
C HIS A 252 -21.39 0.16 -11.29
N PRO A 253 -22.64 -0.18 -10.92
CA PRO A 253 -23.84 0.40 -11.54
C PRO A 253 -24.00 1.90 -11.28
N LEU A 254 -23.33 2.44 -10.25
CA LEU A 254 -23.33 3.88 -9.98
C LEU A 254 -22.55 4.70 -11.03
N HIS A 255 -21.71 4.10 -11.87
CA HIS A 255 -21.14 4.81 -13.02
C HIS A 255 -22.25 5.32 -13.98
N ALA A 256 -23.35 4.56 -14.12
CA ALA A 256 -24.54 5.00 -14.87
C ALA A 256 -25.32 6.12 -14.16
N LYS A 257 -25.03 6.40 -12.88
CA LYS A 257 -25.66 7.47 -12.08
C LYS A 257 -24.74 8.68 -11.85
N GLY A 258 -23.61 8.75 -12.55
CA GLY A 258 -22.74 9.93 -12.49
C GLY A 258 -21.55 9.85 -11.54
N TYR A 259 -21.24 8.67 -10.98
CA TYR A 259 -20.16 8.51 -10.01
C TYR A 259 -18.87 7.97 -10.66
N PRO A 260 -17.81 8.78 -10.86
CA PRO A 260 -16.52 8.28 -11.37
C PRO A 260 -15.76 7.46 -10.31
N SER A 261 -15.92 7.79 -9.03
CA SER A 261 -15.34 7.09 -7.89
C SER A 261 -16.40 6.82 -6.84
N ILE A 262 -16.35 5.65 -6.20
CA ILE A 262 -17.36 5.19 -5.24
C ILE A 262 -16.68 4.87 -3.90
N GLY A 263 -17.28 5.35 -2.81
CA GLY A 263 -16.89 5.07 -1.43
C GLY A 263 -18.10 4.89 -0.54
N ASP A 264 -18.06 5.49 0.65
CA ASP A 264 -19.21 5.48 1.54
C ASP A 264 -20.32 6.39 0.98
N ALA A 265 -21.57 5.93 1.04
CA ALA A 265 -22.73 6.63 0.46
C ALA A 265 -22.96 8.02 1.06
N LYS A 266 -22.58 8.20 2.33
CA LYS A 266 -22.72 9.47 3.06
C LYS A 266 -21.80 10.60 2.57
N ASP A 267 -20.69 10.28 1.91
CA ASP A 267 -19.61 11.23 1.59
C ASP A 267 -19.17 11.16 0.12
N THR A 268 -19.98 10.52 -0.72
CA THR A 268 -19.71 10.32 -2.14
C THR A 268 -20.84 10.94 -2.99
N ILE A 269 -20.49 11.80 -3.94
CA ILE A 269 -21.43 12.49 -4.85
C ILE A 269 -21.09 12.26 -6.33
N PRO A 270 -22.05 12.43 -7.25
CA PRO A 270 -21.80 12.43 -8.69
C PRO A 270 -20.88 13.58 -9.11
N ILE A 271 -20.21 13.43 -10.26
CA ILE A 271 -19.42 14.49 -10.90
C ILE A 271 -19.84 14.61 -12.37
N PRO A 272 -20.24 15.79 -12.87
CA PRO A 272 -20.73 16.92 -12.09
C PRO A 272 -21.90 16.49 -11.17
N GLU A 273 -22.23 17.30 -10.16
CA GLU A 273 -23.23 16.94 -9.15
C GLU A 273 -24.62 16.66 -9.71
N ASP A 274 -24.91 17.19 -10.90
CA ASP A 274 -26.15 16.93 -11.63
C ASP A 274 -26.22 15.54 -12.30
N GLY A 275 -25.12 14.77 -12.27
CA GLY A 275 -25.00 13.44 -12.86
C GLY A 275 -25.04 13.44 -14.39
N SER A 276 -24.76 14.58 -15.03
CA SER A 276 -24.82 14.73 -16.49
C SER A 276 -23.74 13.94 -17.24
N THR A 277 -22.59 13.68 -16.61
CA THR A 277 -21.55 12.78 -17.12
C THR A 277 -21.73 11.40 -16.51
N ARG A 278 -21.91 10.38 -17.34
CA ARG A 278 -22.13 9.00 -16.87
C ARG A 278 -21.60 7.97 -17.86
N PHE A 279 -21.38 6.75 -17.40
CA PHE A 279 -20.95 5.62 -18.23
C PHE A 279 -22.05 4.56 -18.25
N VAL A 280 -22.65 4.34 -19.41
CA VAL A 280 -23.83 3.48 -19.63
C VAL A 280 -23.57 2.61 -20.85
N ASP A 281 -23.87 1.31 -20.76
CA ASP A 281 -23.71 0.36 -21.87
C ASP A 281 -22.34 0.47 -22.58
N PHE A 282 -21.28 0.55 -21.76
CA PHE A 282 -19.88 0.64 -22.20
C PHE A 282 -19.53 1.91 -22.97
N LYS A 283 -20.29 3.00 -22.79
CA LYS A 283 -20.05 4.30 -23.44
C LYS A 283 -20.29 5.45 -22.47
N PHE A 284 -19.56 6.54 -22.68
CA PHE A 284 -19.85 7.80 -22.02
C PHE A 284 -21.10 8.45 -22.61
N GLU A 285 -21.99 8.91 -21.74
CA GLU A 285 -23.06 9.85 -22.05
C GLU A 285 -22.77 11.19 -21.37
N GLY A 286 -23.07 12.29 -22.08
CA GLY A 286 -22.72 13.65 -21.63
C GLY A 286 -21.30 14.05 -22.00
N ASP A 287 -20.83 15.16 -21.43
CA ASP A 287 -19.43 15.59 -21.56
C ASP A 287 -18.56 14.73 -20.63
N PRO A 288 -17.59 13.92 -21.13
CA PRO A 288 -16.76 13.08 -20.27
C PRO A 288 -15.65 13.86 -19.56
N VAL A 289 -15.35 15.10 -19.97
CA VAL A 289 -14.23 15.90 -19.44
C VAL A 289 -14.22 16.02 -17.91
N PRO A 290 -15.36 16.25 -17.20
CA PRO A 290 -15.37 16.33 -15.74
C PRO A 290 -14.84 15.06 -15.04
N TRP A 291 -14.96 13.89 -15.67
CA TRP A 291 -14.37 12.64 -15.17
C TRP A 291 -12.93 12.49 -15.63
N LEU A 292 -12.70 12.74 -16.93
CA LEU A 292 -11.45 12.43 -17.60
C LEU A 292 -10.35 13.46 -17.38
N ASP A 293 -10.60 14.55 -16.64
CA ASP A 293 -9.56 15.50 -16.25
C ASP A 293 -8.69 14.96 -15.10
N TYR A 294 -7.43 15.40 -15.05
CA TYR A 294 -6.47 14.94 -14.06
C TYR A 294 -6.95 15.19 -12.63
N ALA A 295 -6.78 14.19 -11.75
CA ALA A 295 -7.22 14.19 -10.36
C ALA A 295 -8.74 14.41 -10.14
N SER A 296 -9.56 14.45 -11.20
CA SER A 296 -10.99 14.75 -11.07
C SER A 296 -11.83 13.55 -10.64
N GLU A 297 -11.34 12.33 -10.88
CA GLU A 297 -11.96 11.07 -10.42
C GLU A 297 -12.34 11.11 -8.94
N ARG A 298 -11.49 11.70 -8.09
CA ARG A 298 -11.66 11.73 -6.63
C ARG A 298 -12.41 12.95 -6.11
N LYS A 299 -12.79 13.92 -6.95
CA LYS A 299 -13.45 15.18 -6.51
C LYS A 299 -14.77 14.93 -5.80
N GLY A 300 -15.49 13.87 -6.18
CA GLY A 300 -16.77 13.51 -5.57
C GLY A 300 -16.65 12.73 -4.26
N ARG A 301 -15.45 12.51 -3.72
CA ARG A 301 -15.20 11.71 -2.51
C ARG A 301 -14.96 12.60 -1.30
N PHE A 302 -15.32 12.10 -0.12
CA PHE A 302 -15.15 12.75 1.18
C PHE A 302 -15.84 14.13 1.30
N VAL A 303 -16.91 14.33 0.52
CA VAL A 303 -17.62 15.61 0.48
C VAL A 303 -18.28 15.88 1.82
N GLY A 304 -18.06 17.08 2.36
CA GLY A 304 -18.60 17.50 3.64
C GLY A 304 -17.81 17.01 4.86
N LEU A 305 -16.66 16.36 4.68
CA LEU A 305 -15.81 15.88 5.77
C LEU A 305 -14.57 16.78 5.98
N GLN A 306 -14.21 16.97 7.26
CA GLN A 306 -13.04 17.75 7.69
C GLN A 306 -12.19 16.92 8.65
N ASN A 307 -10.87 17.05 8.56
CA ASN A 307 -9.94 16.50 9.55
C ASN A 307 -10.02 17.31 10.88
N LYS A 308 -9.44 16.80 11.98
CA LYS A 308 -9.46 17.52 13.28
C LYS A 308 -8.80 18.89 13.26
N ASP A 309 -7.85 19.11 12.35
CA ASP A 309 -7.20 20.41 12.12
C ASP A 309 -8.07 21.40 11.32
N GLY A 310 -9.28 21.00 10.90
CA GLY A 310 -10.22 21.78 10.11
C GLY A 310 -9.96 21.77 8.60
N SER A 311 -8.92 21.07 8.12
CA SER A 311 -8.65 20.91 6.69
C SER A 311 -9.66 19.96 6.03
N THR A 312 -9.94 20.17 4.73
CA THR A 312 -10.81 19.27 3.96
C THR A 312 -10.15 17.90 3.82
N LYS A 313 -10.90 16.84 4.09
CA LYS A 313 -10.44 15.47 3.87
C LYS A 313 -10.40 15.17 2.37
N THR A 314 -9.26 14.73 1.85
CA THR A 314 -9.07 14.41 0.42
C THR A 314 -8.69 12.95 0.15
N GLU A 315 -8.45 12.16 1.20
CA GLU A 315 -7.94 10.80 1.08
C GLU A 315 -8.58 9.86 2.12
N CYS A 316 -8.67 8.58 1.75
CA CYS A 316 -9.13 7.52 2.62
C CYS A 316 -8.16 7.34 3.79
N GLY A 317 -8.68 7.07 4.99
CA GLY A 317 -7.85 6.72 6.15
C GLY A 317 -6.96 5.50 5.92
N ILE A 318 -7.24 4.64 4.94
CA ILE A 318 -6.38 3.50 4.59
C ILE A 318 -5.09 3.93 3.86
N HIS A 319 -5.11 5.05 3.14
CA HIS A 319 -3.98 5.48 2.29
C HIS A 319 -3.13 6.59 2.91
N VAL A 320 -3.35 6.93 4.19
CA VAL A 320 -2.47 7.85 4.90
C VAL A 320 -1.21 7.13 5.38
N ALA A 321 -0.09 7.85 5.43
CA ALA A 321 1.15 7.32 5.98
C ALA A 321 0.92 6.76 7.40
N GLY A 322 1.24 5.49 7.63
CA GLY A 322 0.98 4.78 8.87
C GLY A 322 -0.16 3.75 8.81
N ALA A 323 -1.23 4.02 8.06
CA ALA A 323 -2.35 3.07 7.96
C ALA A 323 -1.97 1.78 7.19
N GLU A 324 -1.04 1.90 6.24
CA GLU A 324 -0.48 0.79 5.48
C GLU A 324 0.76 0.16 6.15
N GLN A 325 1.12 0.58 7.37
CA GLN A 325 2.21 -0.03 8.18
C GLN A 325 1.68 -1.28 8.90
N THR A 326 1.26 -2.27 8.12
CA THR A 326 0.71 -3.53 8.65
C THR A 326 1.75 -4.63 8.83
N PHE A 327 2.98 -4.41 8.35
CA PHE A 327 3.99 -5.46 8.23
C PHE A 327 5.36 -5.03 8.71
N ASP A 328 5.38 -4.20 9.74
CA ASP A 328 6.52 -4.34 10.62
C ASP A 328 6.30 -5.68 11.34
N ARG A 329 6.89 -6.76 10.80
CA ARG A 329 6.90 -8.08 11.47
C ARG A 329 7.26 -7.79 12.91
N ASP A 330 6.37 -8.14 13.81
CA ASP A 330 6.64 -7.84 15.20
C ASP A 330 7.83 -8.67 15.66
N LEU A 331 8.63 -8.12 16.56
CA LEU A 331 9.84 -8.79 17.00
C LEU A 331 9.52 -9.68 18.19
N TRP A 332 10.13 -10.86 18.23
CA TRP A 332 9.95 -11.84 19.32
C TRP A 332 8.47 -12.22 19.54
N GLU A 333 7.77 -12.65 18.49
CA GLU A 333 6.39 -13.17 18.60
C GLU A 333 6.32 -14.51 19.36
N GLU A 334 7.42 -15.25 19.41
CA GLU A 334 7.55 -16.51 20.15
C GLU A 334 8.84 -16.54 20.98
N GLY A 335 8.85 -17.30 22.08
CA GLY A 335 10.03 -17.56 22.91
C GLY A 335 9.94 -16.98 24.32
N ALA A 336 11.11 -16.72 24.92
CA ALA A 336 11.23 -16.30 26.31
C ALA A 336 11.03 -14.79 26.55
N VAL A 337 10.97 -13.98 25.48
CA VAL A 337 10.73 -12.53 25.58
C VAL A 337 9.23 -12.28 25.78
N LYS A 338 8.87 -11.62 26.88
CA LYS A 338 7.48 -11.36 27.24
C LYS A 338 6.98 -10.05 26.63
N GLU A 339 5.75 -10.04 26.14
CA GLU A 339 5.14 -8.83 25.58
C GLU A 339 4.53 -7.92 26.65
N ILE A 340 4.75 -6.61 26.49
CA ILE A 340 4.04 -5.57 27.23
C ILE A 340 3.06 -4.91 26.26
N GLU A 341 1.77 -5.17 26.44
CA GLU A 341 0.72 -4.80 25.48
C GLU A 341 0.23 -3.34 25.62
N SER A 342 0.56 -2.65 26.72
CA SER A 342 0.06 -1.30 26.99
C SER A 342 0.99 -0.45 27.85
N THR A 343 0.78 0.87 27.85
CA THR A 343 1.50 1.79 28.73
C THR A 343 1.23 1.51 30.21
N ASP A 344 0.03 1.05 30.57
CA ASP A 344 -0.31 0.70 31.94
C ASP A 344 0.46 -0.56 32.38
N ALA A 345 0.48 -1.60 31.55
CA ALA A 345 1.29 -2.80 31.79
C ALA A 345 2.79 -2.47 31.88
N ALA A 346 3.29 -1.54 31.06
CA ALA A 346 4.67 -1.07 31.15
C ALA A 346 4.97 -0.47 32.54
N MET A 347 4.06 0.35 33.05
CA MET A 347 4.20 0.94 34.38
C MET A 347 4.04 -0.07 35.51
N GLU A 348 3.25 -1.12 35.33
CA GLU A 348 3.16 -2.24 36.29
C GLU A 348 4.49 -2.99 36.38
N VAL A 349 5.16 -3.24 35.24
CA VAL A 349 6.50 -3.85 35.22
C VAL A 349 7.50 -2.95 35.95
N VAL A 350 7.51 -1.64 35.64
CA VAL A 350 8.38 -0.66 36.29
C VAL A 350 8.15 -0.59 37.81
N LYS A 351 6.90 -0.72 38.26
CA LYS A 351 6.51 -0.65 39.68
C LYS A 351 6.43 -2.01 40.38
N SER A 352 6.84 -3.10 39.71
CA SER A 352 6.65 -4.46 40.20
C SER A 352 7.49 -4.82 41.43
N GLY A 353 8.54 -4.04 41.71
CA GLY A 353 9.51 -4.34 42.76
C GLY A 353 10.48 -5.46 42.40
N LYS A 354 10.46 -5.95 41.15
CA LYS A 354 11.34 -7.01 40.64
C LYS A 354 12.27 -6.45 39.57
N PRO A 355 13.49 -6.99 39.44
CA PRO A 355 14.36 -6.63 38.32
C PRO A 355 13.77 -7.13 37.00
N ALA A 356 13.80 -6.28 35.98
CA ALA A 356 13.33 -6.62 34.64
C ALA A 356 14.21 -5.95 33.57
N VAL A 357 14.25 -6.53 32.38
CA VAL A 357 14.90 -5.94 31.22
C VAL A 357 13.84 -5.65 30.17
N ILE A 358 13.80 -4.44 29.62
CA ILE A 358 12.83 -4.03 28.62
C ILE A 358 13.55 -3.53 27.37
N ALA A 359 13.34 -4.20 26.23
CA ALA A 359 13.68 -3.66 24.93
C ALA A 359 12.52 -2.80 24.41
N VAL A 360 12.74 -1.48 24.37
CA VAL A 360 11.84 -0.57 23.67
C VAL A 360 12.26 -0.53 22.20
N TYR A 361 11.37 -0.96 21.32
CA TYR A 361 11.65 -1.17 19.91
C TYR A 361 10.58 -0.57 19.01
N ALA A 362 10.91 -0.53 17.72
CA ALA A 362 9.98 -0.28 16.65
C ALA A 362 10.19 -1.37 15.59
N PRO A 363 9.14 -2.06 15.13
CA PRO A 363 9.34 -3.23 14.27
C PRO A 363 9.85 -2.87 12.85
N TRP A 364 9.71 -1.62 12.39
CA TRP A 364 10.40 -1.09 11.19
C TRP A 364 11.90 -0.82 11.37
N CYS A 365 12.44 -0.84 12.59
CA CYS A 365 13.81 -0.43 12.84
C CYS A 365 14.81 -1.56 12.55
N GLN A 366 15.65 -1.38 11.53
CA GLN A 366 16.71 -2.32 11.14
C GLN A 366 17.65 -2.71 12.29
N PHE A 367 17.89 -1.82 13.25
CA PHE A 367 18.74 -2.11 14.41
C PHE A 367 18.00 -2.96 15.46
N CYS A 368 16.68 -2.82 15.57
CA CYS A 368 15.85 -3.70 16.40
C CYS A 368 15.84 -5.11 15.81
N GLN A 369 15.64 -5.22 14.51
CA GLN A 369 15.70 -6.49 13.77
C GLN A 369 17.07 -7.15 13.90
N GLY A 370 18.16 -6.38 13.76
CA GLY A 370 19.52 -6.90 13.92
C GLY A 370 19.86 -7.37 15.33
N MET A 371 19.11 -6.95 16.35
CA MET A 371 19.27 -7.36 17.74
C MET A 371 18.44 -8.61 18.09
N GLU A 372 17.48 -9.00 17.25
CA GLU A 372 16.43 -9.96 17.59
C GLU A 372 16.96 -11.30 18.10
N GLU A 373 17.87 -11.93 17.35
CA GLU A 373 18.39 -13.26 17.68
C GLU A 373 19.16 -13.27 19.01
N GLU A 374 20.02 -12.28 19.24
CA GLU A 374 20.84 -12.20 20.45
C GLU A 374 20.00 -11.83 21.67
N TYR A 375 18.98 -10.98 21.51
CA TYR A 375 18.07 -10.64 22.59
C TYR A 375 17.16 -11.82 22.98
N ALA A 376 16.74 -12.64 22.01
CA ALA A 376 16.00 -13.87 22.27
C ALA A 376 16.83 -14.88 23.07
N LYS A 377 18.08 -15.14 22.65
CA LYS A 377 19.02 -16.00 23.40
C LYS A 377 19.31 -15.45 24.79
N PHE A 378 19.40 -14.13 24.93
CA PHE A 378 19.59 -13.48 26.22
C PHE A 378 18.39 -13.74 27.14
N ALA A 379 17.15 -13.62 26.64
CA ALA A 379 15.94 -13.88 27.41
C ALA A 379 15.86 -15.32 27.95
N GLU A 380 16.35 -16.31 27.20
CA GLU A 380 16.43 -17.70 27.69
C GLU A 380 17.47 -17.90 28.80
N ALA A 381 18.49 -17.04 28.86
CA ALA A 381 19.66 -17.21 29.71
C ALA A 381 19.75 -16.20 30.86
N ALA A 382 18.81 -15.26 30.94
CA ALA A 382 18.75 -14.22 31.97
C ALA A 382 18.02 -14.74 33.21
N ASP A 383 18.44 -14.28 34.39
CA ASP A 383 17.77 -14.56 35.67
C ASP A 383 16.62 -13.57 35.95
N ALA A 384 16.58 -12.45 35.22
CA ALA A 384 15.53 -11.45 35.27
C ALA A 384 14.50 -11.66 34.14
N ASP A 385 13.27 -11.21 34.36
CA ASP A 385 12.26 -11.22 33.31
C ASP A 385 12.64 -10.25 32.19
N VAL A 386 12.61 -10.74 30.95
CA VAL A 386 12.96 -9.98 29.75
C VAL A 386 11.70 -9.69 28.95
N TYR A 387 11.50 -8.43 28.59
CA TYR A 387 10.30 -7.92 27.96
C TYR A 387 10.60 -7.17 26.66
N LYS A 388 9.63 -7.18 25.76
CA LYS A 388 9.54 -6.27 24.61
C LYS A 388 8.44 -5.24 24.86
N PHE A 389 8.68 -3.99 24.44
CA PHE A 389 7.66 -2.95 24.43
C PHE A 389 7.73 -2.14 23.13
N ARG A 390 6.64 -2.14 22.37
CA ARG A 390 6.54 -1.40 21.12
C ARG A 390 6.37 0.10 21.41
N GLY A 391 7.38 0.90 21.09
CA GLY A 391 7.48 2.30 21.51
C GLY A 391 7.23 3.34 20.42
N ASP A 392 7.12 2.94 19.15
CA ASP A 392 6.96 3.85 18.01
C ASP A 392 5.64 4.62 18.01
N GLU A 393 4.57 4.01 18.54
CA GLU A 393 3.24 4.63 18.64
C GLU A 393 3.06 5.49 19.90
N VAL A 394 3.96 5.37 20.88
CA VAL A 394 3.86 6.01 22.22
C VAL A 394 5.16 6.73 22.60
N ARG A 395 5.76 7.46 21.65
CA ARG A 395 7.07 8.13 21.78
C ARG A 395 7.21 9.01 23.03
N ASP A 396 6.22 9.84 23.32
CA ASP A 396 6.25 10.74 24.48
C ASP A 396 6.30 9.96 25.81
N PHE A 397 5.59 8.83 25.87
CA PHE A 397 5.59 7.96 27.04
C PHE A 397 6.94 7.27 27.21
N VAL A 398 7.48 6.62 26.16
CA VAL A 398 8.75 5.88 26.26
C VAL A 398 9.94 6.79 26.53
N GLN A 399 9.91 8.04 26.04
CA GLN A 399 10.94 9.02 26.35
C GLN A 399 10.91 9.40 27.84
N LYS A 400 9.71 9.63 28.39
CA LYS A 400 9.52 10.11 29.76
C LYS A 400 9.71 9.02 30.82
N GLU A 401 9.14 7.84 30.58
CA GLU A 401 9.04 6.77 31.59
C GLU A 401 10.06 5.65 31.37
N LEU A 402 10.52 5.42 30.14
CA LEU A 402 11.45 4.34 29.78
C LEU A 402 12.78 4.85 29.19
N ASN A 403 13.13 6.12 29.44
CA ASN A 403 14.40 6.74 29.04
C ASN A 403 14.81 6.46 27.57
N THR A 404 13.84 6.44 26.66
CA THR A 404 14.04 6.02 25.26
C THR A 404 13.91 7.20 24.30
N GLU A 405 15.02 7.62 23.70
CA GLU A 405 15.04 8.67 22.67
C GLU A 405 15.14 8.10 21.24
N SER A 406 15.63 6.86 21.09
CA SER A 406 15.83 6.18 19.81
C SER A 406 15.66 4.66 19.94
N PHE A 407 15.45 3.96 18.83
CA PHE A 407 15.24 2.50 18.83
C PHE A 407 16.43 1.75 18.21
N PRO A 408 16.80 0.55 18.71
CA PRO A 408 16.33 -0.07 19.96
C PRO A 408 17.02 0.55 21.18
N THR A 409 16.23 0.81 22.23
CA THR A 409 16.76 1.10 23.57
C THR A 409 16.48 -0.08 24.48
N VAL A 410 17.53 -0.65 25.08
CA VAL A 410 17.39 -1.69 26.11
C VAL A 410 17.55 -1.02 27.46
N ASN A 411 16.64 -1.30 28.38
CA ASN A 411 16.65 -0.75 29.73
C ASN A 411 16.64 -1.87 30.77
N VAL A 412 17.32 -1.66 31.88
CA VAL A 412 17.16 -2.44 33.11
C VAL A 412 16.32 -1.65 34.09
N VAL A 413 15.22 -2.24 34.53
CA VAL A 413 14.38 -1.77 35.62
C VAL A 413 14.92 -2.35 36.91
N LYS A 414 15.30 -1.49 37.85
CA LYS A 414 15.71 -1.88 39.20
C LYS A 414 14.50 -2.17 40.09
N PRO A 415 14.65 -2.94 41.18
CA PRO A 415 13.59 -3.17 42.16
C PRO A 415 12.98 -1.90 42.78
N ASP A 416 13.68 -0.77 42.75
CA ASP A 416 13.17 0.53 43.23
C ASP A 416 12.40 1.33 42.16
N GLY A 417 12.23 0.76 40.96
CA GLY A 417 11.56 1.37 39.82
C GLY A 417 12.45 2.27 38.96
N THR A 418 13.74 2.39 39.28
CA THR A 418 14.69 3.16 38.46
C THR A 418 14.95 2.46 37.14
N VAL A 419 14.79 3.17 36.02
CA VAL A 419 15.07 2.68 34.66
C VAL A 419 16.47 3.14 34.23
N VAL A 420 17.36 2.19 33.97
CA VAL A 420 18.74 2.46 33.54
C VAL A 420 18.93 1.98 32.11
N LYS A 421 19.36 2.90 31.25
CA LYS A 421 19.56 2.66 29.82
C LYS A 421 20.89 1.94 29.54
N TYR A 422 20.85 0.98 28.62
CA TYR A 422 22.04 0.37 28.05
C TYR A 422 22.66 1.29 27.00
N GLU A 423 23.84 1.83 27.29
CA GLU A 423 24.51 2.82 26.42
C GLU A 423 25.47 2.21 25.39
N SER A 424 25.72 0.89 25.45
CA SER A 424 26.66 0.23 24.54
C SER A 424 26.02 -0.15 23.19
N GLU A 425 26.81 -0.05 22.13
CA GLU A 425 26.42 -0.49 20.78
C GLU A 425 26.53 -2.01 20.59
N VAL A 426 27.23 -2.71 21.48
CA VAL A 426 27.42 -4.17 21.39
C VAL A 426 26.15 -4.89 21.86
N ARG A 427 25.48 -5.63 20.97
CA ARG A 427 24.22 -6.32 21.25
C ARG A 427 24.38 -7.84 21.27
N THR A 428 25.26 -8.35 22.14
CA THR A 428 25.48 -9.79 22.33
C THR A 428 24.93 -10.25 23.68
N VAL A 429 24.63 -11.55 23.82
CA VAL A 429 24.16 -12.13 25.09
C VAL A 429 25.06 -11.77 26.28
N ASP A 430 26.38 -11.91 26.11
CA ASP A 430 27.35 -11.63 27.17
C ASP A 430 27.38 -10.15 27.58
N ALA A 431 27.23 -9.25 26.60
CA ALA A 431 27.20 -7.81 26.86
C ALA A 431 25.93 -7.38 27.60
N PHE A 432 24.78 -8.00 27.29
CA PHE A 432 23.55 -7.78 28.05
C PHE A 432 23.64 -8.33 29.47
N LYS A 433 24.17 -9.53 29.66
CA LYS A 433 24.37 -10.12 31.00
C LYS A 433 25.26 -9.25 31.87
N ALA A 434 26.42 -8.85 31.36
CA ALA A 434 27.35 -8.00 32.10
C ALA A 434 26.70 -6.69 32.55
N PHE A 435 25.89 -6.08 31.69
CA PHE A 435 25.16 -4.86 32.03
C PHE A 435 24.09 -5.06 33.11
N VAL A 436 23.33 -6.16 33.03
CA VAL A 436 22.33 -6.49 34.04
C VAL A 436 22.99 -6.72 35.39
N ASP A 437 24.09 -7.48 35.43
CA ASP A 437 24.83 -7.79 36.64
C ASP A 437 25.42 -6.52 37.28
N GLU A 438 26.05 -5.66 36.47
CA GLU A 438 26.58 -4.36 36.92
C GLU A 438 25.48 -3.44 37.46
N THR A 439 24.34 -3.38 36.76
CA THR A 439 23.24 -2.47 37.11
C THR A 439 22.51 -2.92 38.37
N LEU A 440 22.32 -4.22 38.56
CA LEU A 440 21.65 -4.80 39.71
C LEU A 440 22.59 -5.03 40.90
N GLY A 441 23.90 -4.82 40.74
CA GLY A 441 24.90 -4.97 41.80
C GLY A 441 25.21 -6.43 42.12
N THR A 442 24.97 -7.34 41.17
CA THR A 442 25.16 -8.79 41.32
C THR A 442 26.56 -9.17 40.82
N THR A 443 27.60 -8.60 41.42
CA THR A 443 28.97 -9.04 41.10
C THR A 443 29.22 -10.42 41.71
N VAL A 444 29.52 -11.40 40.86
CA VAL A 444 30.13 -12.69 41.23
C VAL A 444 31.48 -12.48 41.91
#